data_AF-A0A1H2PWH0-F1
#
_entry.id   AF-A0A1H2PWH0-F1
#
_cell.length_a   1.000
_cell.length_b   1.000
_cell.length_c   1.000
_cell.angle_alpha   90.00
_cell.angle_beta   90.00
_cell.angle_gamma   90.00
#
_symmetry.space_group_name_H-M   'P 1'
#
loop_
_entity.id
_entity.type
_entity.pdbx_description
1 polymer ?
#
loop_
_entity_poly.entity_id
_entity_poly.type
_entity_poly.pdbx_seq_one_letter_code
_entity_poly.pdbx_strand_id
1 'polypeptide(L)'
;MAQKHFSFDNDESSTSRRSSSPKRQTKVNQSKFTFTEGEKRRVNRRPVHKKSKGKFNLKKWQIALIVLAVLAIGGGTLLFVAGRDDGPVYGDRCKGILSLSTSVLRETETEMKNKHSSIENINISIQCKELRFDIKFASGTRAATAEKIVKEAVKLVDQKAGKNSYSGSSYSELFNYSNKVRQFEAYIYMTCDGNSDFPIYGTKLAGKDSFSFTYASIKDESTYKKAKK
;
A
#
# COMPACT_ATOMS: atom_id res chain seq x y z
N MET A 1 -44.46 18.20 -13.93
CA MET A 1 -43.23 18.00 -13.13
C MET A 1 -43.60 17.09 -11.97
N ALA A 2 -43.22 15.81 -12.02
CA ALA A 2 -43.62 14.80 -11.04
C ALA A 2 -42.42 14.45 -10.16
N GLN A 3 -42.48 14.81 -8.87
CA GLN A 3 -41.53 14.38 -7.86
C GLN A 3 -41.68 12.87 -7.65
N LYS A 4 -40.64 12.11 -7.96
CA LYS A 4 -40.54 10.71 -7.55
C LYS A 4 -39.96 10.68 -6.14
N HIS A 5 -40.83 10.41 -5.18
CA HIS A 5 -40.50 10.11 -3.79
C HIS A 5 -39.60 8.87 -3.73
N PHE A 6 -38.48 8.96 -3.01
CA PHE A 6 -37.70 7.79 -2.62
C PHE A 6 -38.38 7.17 -1.39
N SER A 7 -38.92 5.96 -1.54
CA SER A 7 -39.32 5.11 -0.41
C SER A 7 -38.16 4.18 -0.07
N PHE A 8 -37.71 4.21 1.18
CA PHE A 8 -36.82 3.20 1.73
C PHE A 8 -37.70 2.12 2.36
N ASP A 9 -37.93 1.04 1.61
CA ASP A 9 -38.53 -0.16 2.20
C ASP A 9 -37.49 -0.84 3.09
N ASN A 10 -37.80 -0.83 4.39
CA ASN A 10 -37.19 -1.69 5.39
C ASN A 10 -37.66 -3.12 5.15
N ASP A 11 -36.74 -4.05 4.92
CA ASP A 11 -37.00 -5.47 5.12
C ASP A 11 -35.92 -6.08 6.00
N GLU A 12 -36.20 -6.05 7.30
CA GLU A 12 -35.70 -6.99 8.29
C GLU A 12 -36.62 -8.21 8.27
N SER A 13 -36.11 -9.39 7.95
CA SER A 13 -36.79 -10.64 8.31
C SER A 13 -35.79 -11.73 8.69
N SER A 14 -35.74 -11.98 9.99
CA SER A 14 -35.31 -13.22 10.61
C SER A 14 -36.25 -14.37 10.25
N THR A 15 -35.74 -15.60 9.99
CA THR A 15 -36.11 -16.87 10.66
C THR A 15 -35.70 -18.14 9.88
N SER A 16 -34.94 -18.99 10.58
CA SER A 16 -35.14 -20.43 10.84
C SER A 16 -35.42 -21.47 9.72
N ARG A 17 -34.58 -22.52 9.78
CA ARG A 17 -34.84 -23.98 9.67
C ARG A 17 -35.39 -24.57 8.37
N ARG A 18 -34.61 -25.54 7.83
CA ARG A 18 -35.12 -26.89 7.51
C ARG A 18 -34.02 -27.95 7.57
N SER A 19 -34.34 -29.03 8.26
CA SER A 19 -33.56 -30.27 8.46
C SER A 19 -34.37 -31.45 7.93
N SER A 20 -33.74 -32.42 7.27
CA SER A 20 -33.98 -33.86 7.49
C SER A 20 -33.06 -34.77 6.64
N SER A 21 -32.65 -35.87 7.28
CA SER A 21 -31.55 -36.83 7.01
C SER A 21 -31.98 -38.05 6.13
N PRO A 22 -31.22 -39.18 5.95
CA PRO A 22 -30.73 -40.09 7.01
C PRO A 22 -29.38 -40.87 6.87
N LYS A 23 -28.73 -41.06 8.04
CA LYS A 23 -28.03 -42.21 8.68
C LYS A 23 -27.04 -43.16 7.93
N ARG A 24 -25.85 -43.32 8.55
CA ARG A 24 -25.26 -44.64 8.92
C ARG A 24 -24.38 -44.53 10.20
N GLN A 25 -24.58 -45.43 11.15
CA GLN A 25 -23.94 -45.49 12.47
C GLN A 25 -22.90 -46.62 12.54
N THR A 26 -21.82 -46.43 13.30
CA THR A 26 -21.04 -47.55 13.88
C THR A 26 -20.65 -47.18 15.32
N LYS A 27 -21.07 -48.02 16.28
CA LYS A 27 -20.75 -47.99 17.73
C LYS A 27 -19.99 -49.28 18.06
N VAL A 28 -18.93 -49.24 18.88
CA VAL A 28 -18.53 -50.36 19.75
C VAL A 28 -18.01 -49.83 21.10
N ASN A 29 -18.36 -50.56 22.16
CA ASN A 29 -18.34 -50.23 23.59
C ASN A 29 -17.01 -50.46 24.33
N GLN A 30 -16.92 -49.85 25.52
CA GLN A 30 -15.97 -50.10 26.61
C GLN A 30 -16.01 -51.55 27.14
N SER A 31 -14.86 -52.07 27.58
CA SER A 31 -14.79 -53.11 28.61
C SER A 31 -13.59 -52.90 29.56
N LYS A 32 -13.88 -53.10 30.85
CA LYS A 32 -12.96 -53.17 32.00
C LYS A 32 -12.03 -54.37 31.86
N PHE A 33 -10.75 -54.21 32.21
CA PHE A 33 -9.93 -55.32 32.71
C PHE A 33 -9.16 -54.89 33.96
N THR A 34 -9.51 -55.55 35.06
CA THR A 34 -8.80 -55.61 36.33
C THR A 34 -7.64 -56.59 36.23
N PHE A 35 -6.50 -56.27 36.83
CA PHE A 35 -5.56 -57.26 37.33
C PHE A 35 -5.13 -56.87 38.75
N THR A 36 -5.41 -57.75 39.69
CA THR A 36 -5.00 -57.74 41.09
C THR A 36 -3.67 -58.47 41.27
N GLU A 37 -2.88 -57.99 42.24
CA GLU A 37 -1.84 -58.67 43.04
C GLU A 37 -0.85 -59.62 42.34
N GLY A 38 0.46 -59.51 42.48
CA GLY A 38 1.29 -58.66 43.32
C GLY A 38 2.68 -59.31 43.38
N GLU A 39 3.76 -58.53 43.29
CA GLU A 39 5.04 -58.96 43.85
C GLU A 39 5.87 -57.77 44.29
N LYS A 40 6.31 -57.84 45.55
CA LYS A 40 6.97 -56.77 46.28
C LYS A 40 8.45 -56.72 45.89
N ARG A 41 8.92 -55.61 45.34
CA ARG A 41 10.31 -55.19 45.50
C ARG A 41 10.37 -53.77 46.06
N ARG A 42 10.92 -53.68 47.28
CA ARG A 42 11.14 -52.45 48.04
C ARG A 42 12.14 -51.58 47.29
N VAL A 43 11.75 -50.38 46.90
CA VAL A 43 12.68 -49.30 46.58
C VAL A 43 12.28 -48.07 47.38
N ASN A 44 13.27 -47.50 48.06
CA ASN A 44 13.16 -46.51 49.12
C ASN A 44 12.28 -45.30 48.77
N ARG A 45 11.37 -44.95 49.70
CA ARG A 45 10.70 -43.65 49.73
C ARG A 45 11.71 -42.55 50.03
N ARG A 46 11.83 -41.57 49.14
CA ARG A 46 12.08 -40.16 49.51
C ARG A 46 10.97 -39.33 48.86
N PRO A 47 10.40 -38.34 49.58
CA PRO A 47 9.16 -37.69 49.20
C PRO A 47 9.33 -36.85 47.93
N VAL A 48 8.42 -37.04 46.97
CA VAL A 48 8.22 -36.13 45.84
C VAL A 48 7.74 -34.80 46.42
N HIS A 49 8.65 -33.82 46.54
CA HIS A 49 8.26 -32.45 46.83
C HIS A 49 7.34 -31.97 45.72
N LYS A 50 6.05 -31.78 46.04
CA LYS A 50 5.12 -30.97 45.26
C LYS A 50 5.81 -29.62 45.03
N LYS A 51 6.18 -29.31 43.78
CA LYS A 51 6.52 -27.93 43.39
C LYS A 51 5.25 -27.10 43.62
N SER A 52 5.26 -26.32 44.69
CA SER A 52 4.20 -25.36 44.96
C SER A 52 4.10 -24.43 43.75
N LYS A 53 2.87 -24.21 43.26
CA LYS A 53 2.59 -23.05 42.43
C LYS A 53 2.90 -21.85 43.31
N GLY A 54 4.09 -21.27 43.13
CA GLY A 54 4.50 -20.07 43.84
C GLY A 54 3.43 -19.01 43.59
N LYS A 55 2.66 -18.69 44.61
CA LYS A 55 1.75 -17.54 44.59
C LYS A 55 2.67 -16.33 44.40
N PHE A 56 2.66 -15.75 43.21
CA PHE A 56 3.34 -14.48 42.99
C PHE A 56 2.69 -13.45 43.91
N ASN A 57 3.38 -13.11 45.00
CA ASN A 57 2.96 -12.09 45.95
C ASN A 57 3.17 -10.72 45.30
N LEU A 58 2.33 -10.40 44.31
CA LEU A 58 2.35 -9.11 43.64
C LEU A 58 1.79 -8.06 44.59
N LYS A 59 2.62 -7.06 44.92
CA LYS A 59 2.17 -5.91 45.71
C LYS A 59 1.10 -5.16 44.92
N LYS A 60 0.11 -4.58 45.60
CA LYS A 60 -0.99 -3.83 44.95
C LYS A 60 -0.48 -2.76 43.95
N TRP A 61 0.66 -2.13 44.26
CA TRP A 61 1.32 -1.16 43.37
C TRP A 61 1.86 -1.77 42.06
N GLN A 62 2.36 -3.02 42.09
CA GLN A 62 2.82 -3.71 40.88
C GLN A 62 1.65 -4.10 39.97
N ILE A 63 0.49 -4.42 40.54
CA ILE A 63 -0.74 -4.69 39.76
C ILE A 63 -1.19 -3.42 39.03
N ALA A 64 -1.15 -2.26 39.71
CA ALA A 64 -1.47 -0.97 39.09
C ALA A 64 -0.55 -0.64 37.90
N LEU A 65 0.75 -0.90 38.03
CA LEU A 65 1.71 -0.69 36.93
C LEU A 65 1.48 -1.64 35.74
N ILE A 66 1.14 -2.89 35.99
CA ILE A 66 0.82 -3.86 34.93
C ILE A 66 -0.42 -3.42 34.15
N VAL A 67 -1.47 -2.97 34.84
CA VAL A 67 -2.70 -2.47 34.19
C VAL A 67 -2.42 -1.22 33.36
N LEU A 68 -1.64 -0.27 33.88
CA LEU A 68 -1.23 0.92 33.14
C LEU A 68 -0.43 0.57 31.88
N ALA A 69 0.49 -0.39 31.98
CA ALA A 69 1.28 -0.86 30.83
C ALA A 69 0.40 -1.50 29.76
N VAL A 70 -0.59 -2.32 30.15
CA VAL A 70 -1.54 -2.94 29.19
C VAL A 70 -2.41 -1.87 28.51
N LEU A 71 -2.87 -0.86 29.26
CA LEU A 71 -3.62 0.27 28.69
C LEU A 71 -2.78 1.13 27.75
N ALA A 72 -1.51 1.37 28.09
CA ALA A 72 -0.59 2.12 27.23
C ALA A 72 -0.28 1.36 25.94
N ILE A 73 -0.10 0.03 26.01
CA ILE A 73 0.13 -0.81 24.83
C ILE A 73 -1.13 -0.90 23.98
N GLY A 74 -2.30 -1.18 24.57
CA GLY A 74 -3.57 -1.29 23.85
C GLY A 74 -4.05 0.04 23.27
N GLY A 75 -3.91 1.12 24.03
CA GLY A 75 -4.19 2.48 23.55
C GLY A 75 -3.19 2.93 22.50
N GLY A 76 -1.90 2.62 22.69
CA GLY A 76 -0.85 2.90 21.72
C GLY A 76 -1.05 2.17 20.39
N THR A 77 -1.42 0.88 20.42
CA THR A 77 -1.74 0.13 19.19
C THR A 77 -3.03 0.64 18.53
N LEU A 78 -4.05 1.00 19.31
CA LEU A 78 -5.27 1.60 18.78
C LEU A 78 -5.01 2.94 18.09
N LEU A 79 -4.24 3.84 18.73
CA LEU A 79 -3.83 5.11 18.15
C LEU A 79 -2.91 4.93 16.96
N PHE A 80 -2.00 3.94 16.99
CA PHE A 80 -1.14 3.63 15.86
C PHE A 80 -1.93 3.11 14.67
N VAL A 81 -2.92 2.23 14.88
CA VAL A 81 -3.80 1.72 13.81
C VAL A 81 -4.73 2.81 13.27
N ALA A 82 -5.31 3.64 14.14
CA ALA A 82 -6.15 4.76 13.74
C ALA A 82 -5.36 5.92 13.10
N GLY A 83 -4.06 6.01 13.37
CA GLY A 83 -3.13 6.96 12.77
C GLY A 83 -2.45 6.45 11.50
N ARG A 84 -2.70 5.19 11.07
CA ARG A 84 -2.36 4.78 9.70
C ARG A 84 -3.29 5.54 8.76
N ASP A 85 -2.77 5.98 7.62
CA ASP A 85 -3.42 6.89 6.66
C ASP A 85 -4.71 6.36 5.98
N ASP A 86 -5.32 5.29 6.50
CA ASP A 86 -6.64 4.78 6.10
C ASP A 86 -7.76 5.47 6.88
N GLY A 87 -7.75 6.80 6.90
CA GLY A 87 -8.88 7.57 7.40
C GLY A 87 -10.14 7.35 6.52
N PRO A 88 -11.36 7.58 7.03
CA PRO A 88 -12.62 7.41 6.30
C PRO A 88 -12.74 8.27 5.02
N VAL A 89 -11.81 9.19 4.80
CA VAL A 89 -11.71 10.06 3.60
C VAL A 89 -10.72 9.51 2.54
N TYR A 90 -9.84 8.58 2.92
CA TYR A 90 -8.69 8.15 2.09
C TYR A 90 -8.66 6.65 1.76
N GLY A 91 -9.37 5.80 2.51
CA GLY A 91 -9.24 4.32 2.42
C GLY A 91 -9.57 3.67 1.07
N ASP A 92 -10.37 4.30 0.18
CA ASP A 92 -10.76 3.71 -1.11
C ASP A 92 -10.13 4.38 -2.35
N ARG A 93 -9.29 5.42 -2.20
CA ARG A 93 -8.78 6.19 -3.34
C ARG A 93 -7.90 5.37 -4.29
N CYS A 94 -7.23 4.34 -3.77
CA CYS A 94 -6.30 3.51 -4.52
C CYS A 94 -6.88 2.16 -4.95
N LYS A 95 -8.17 1.95 -4.71
CA LYS A 95 -8.85 0.70 -5.03
C LYS A 95 -9.02 0.57 -6.54
N GLY A 96 -8.69 -0.61 -7.07
CA GLY A 96 -8.75 -0.90 -8.51
C GLY A 96 -7.57 -0.33 -9.33
N ILE A 97 -6.52 0.16 -8.67
CA ILE A 97 -5.25 0.46 -9.36
C ILE A 97 -4.45 -0.83 -9.54
N LEU A 98 -3.81 -0.97 -10.70
CA LEU A 98 -2.87 -2.04 -10.98
C LEU A 98 -1.69 -2.01 -9.99
N SER A 99 -1.28 -3.18 -9.52
CA SER A 99 -0.08 -3.29 -8.67
C SER A 99 1.17 -2.96 -9.49
N LEU A 100 1.98 -2.04 -8.98
CA LEU A 100 3.30 -1.70 -9.52
C LEU A 100 4.34 -1.97 -8.44
N SER A 101 5.30 -2.85 -8.72
CA SER A 101 6.32 -3.21 -7.75
C SER A 101 7.38 -2.11 -7.63
N THR A 102 7.89 -1.91 -6.42
CA THR A 102 9.01 -1.00 -6.17
C THR A 102 10.29 -1.49 -6.86
N SER A 103 10.43 -2.78 -7.15
CA SER A 103 11.57 -3.33 -7.91
C SER A 103 11.65 -2.77 -9.33
N VAL A 104 10.52 -2.70 -10.04
CA VAL A 104 10.44 -2.12 -11.40
C VAL A 104 10.90 -0.68 -11.41
N LEU A 105 10.56 0.08 -10.36
CA LEU A 105 10.99 1.47 -10.22
C LEU A 105 12.50 1.59 -10.02
N ARG A 106 13.07 0.80 -9.11
CA ARG A 106 14.52 0.82 -8.85
C ARG A 106 15.35 0.33 -10.03
N GLU A 107 14.86 -0.66 -10.75
CA GLU A 107 15.46 -1.10 -12.01
C GLU A 107 15.44 0.01 -13.06
N THR A 108 14.31 0.73 -13.17
CA THR A 108 14.20 1.89 -14.07
C THR A 108 15.17 3.00 -13.66
N GLU A 109 15.25 3.34 -12.37
CA GLU A 109 16.21 4.34 -11.86
C GLU A 109 17.65 3.97 -12.24
N THR A 110 18.03 2.72 -12.01
CA THR A 110 19.39 2.23 -12.28
C THR A 110 19.68 2.24 -13.77
N GLU A 111 18.76 1.76 -14.60
CA GLU A 111 18.90 1.74 -16.05
C GLU A 111 18.99 3.16 -16.63
N MET A 112 18.16 4.10 -16.15
CA MET A 112 18.20 5.49 -16.59
C MET A 112 19.50 6.17 -16.19
N LYS A 113 20.00 5.96 -14.96
CA LYS A 113 21.32 6.46 -14.53
C LYS A 113 22.46 5.92 -15.39
N ASN A 114 22.40 4.63 -15.75
CA ASN A 114 23.43 4.00 -16.57
C ASN A 114 23.38 4.47 -18.03
N LYS A 115 22.18 4.74 -18.56
CA LYS A 115 21.99 5.16 -19.95
C LYS A 115 22.31 6.64 -20.18
N HIS A 116 22.04 7.49 -19.19
CA HIS A 116 22.17 8.94 -19.30
C HIS A 116 23.10 9.49 -18.23
N SER A 117 24.35 9.79 -18.62
CA SER A 117 25.36 10.40 -17.73
C SER A 117 24.99 11.81 -17.25
N SER A 118 24.01 12.46 -17.89
CA SER A 118 23.48 13.76 -17.46
C SER A 118 22.55 13.67 -16.25
N ILE A 119 22.21 12.47 -15.76
CA ILE A 119 21.40 12.29 -14.56
C ILE A 119 22.32 12.18 -13.34
N GLU A 120 22.27 13.14 -12.42
CA GLU A 120 22.95 13.02 -11.12
C GLU A 120 22.16 12.13 -10.17
N ASN A 121 20.84 12.36 -10.09
CA ASN A 121 19.96 11.57 -9.27
C ASN A 121 18.58 11.40 -9.92
N ILE A 122 17.98 10.23 -9.70
CA ILE A 122 16.60 9.94 -10.08
C ILE A 122 15.99 9.13 -8.96
N ASN A 123 14.80 9.53 -8.54
CA ASN A 123 13.99 8.84 -7.56
C ASN A 123 12.57 8.74 -8.12
N ILE A 124 12.02 7.53 -8.12
CA ILE A 124 10.69 7.23 -8.61
C ILE A 124 9.88 6.65 -7.44
N SER A 125 8.83 7.35 -7.04
CA SER A 125 7.99 6.96 -5.91
C SER A 125 6.52 6.83 -6.31
N ILE A 126 5.80 5.95 -5.63
CA ILE A 126 4.36 5.76 -5.83
C ILE A 126 3.61 6.42 -4.68
N GLN A 127 2.67 7.29 -5.02
CA GLN A 127 1.69 7.84 -4.11
C GLN A 127 0.30 7.56 -4.66
N CYS A 128 -0.31 6.44 -4.27
CA CYS A 128 -1.64 6.03 -4.74
C CYS A 128 -1.73 5.93 -6.28
N LYS A 129 -2.35 6.93 -6.94
CA LYS A 129 -2.49 7.06 -8.42
C LYS A 129 -1.37 7.86 -9.06
N GLU A 130 -0.46 8.41 -8.27
CA GLU A 130 0.61 9.27 -8.75
C GLU A 130 1.93 8.49 -8.76
N LEU A 131 2.59 8.48 -9.90
CA LEU A 131 3.96 8.05 -10.03
C LEU A 131 4.84 9.30 -10.11
N ARG A 132 5.58 9.59 -9.04
CA ARG A 132 6.41 10.78 -8.93
C ARG A 132 7.82 10.50 -9.38
N PHE A 133 8.32 11.28 -10.33
CA PHE A 133 9.67 11.24 -10.86
C PHE A 133 10.39 12.51 -10.41
N ASP A 134 11.31 12.36 -9.47
CA ASP A 134 12.20 13.43 -9.02
C ASP A 134 13.58 13.21 -9.66
N ILE A 135 13.96 14.06 -10.60
CA ILE A 135 15.20 13.91 -11.36
C ILE A 135 16.07 15.16 -11.19
N LYS A 136 17.27 14.96 -10.66
CA LYS A 136 18.34 15.97 -10.66
C LYS A 136 19.29 15.70 -11.82
N PHE A 137 19.38 16.66 -12.73
CA PHE A 137 20.30 16.63 -13.86
C PHE A 137 21.61 17.35 -13.53
N ALA A 138 22.67 16.95 -14.24
CA ALA A 138 23.98 17.59 -14.20
C ALA A 138 23.88 19.06 -14.61
N SER A 139 24.74 19.89 -14.03
CA SER A 139 24.80 21.33 -14.30
C SER A 139 24.86 21.66 -15.79
N GLY A 140 24.10 22.65 -16.23
CA GLY A 140 24.04 23.10 -17.63
C GLY A 140 23.23 22.20 -18.58
N THR A 141 22.55 21.16 -18.07
CA THR A 141 21.65 20.33 -18.89
C THR A 141 20.53 21.18 -19.50
N ARG A 142 20.27 20.99 -20.80
CA ARG A 142 19.20 21.71 -21.51
C ARG A 142 17.84 21.13 -21.16
N ALA A 143 16.83 21.99 -21.02
CA ALA A 143 15.45 21.61 -20.74
C ALA A 143 14.89 20.57 -21.72
N ALA A 144 15.10 20.78 -23.03
CA ALA A 144 14.66 19.85 -24.07
C ALA A 144 15.29 18.44 -23.95
N THR A 145 16.52 18.35 -23.43
CA THR A 145 17.17 17.06 -23.17
C THR A 145 16.55 16.38 -21.97
N ALA A 146 16.35 17.13 -20.87
CA ALA A 146 15.67 16.62 -19.68
C ALA A 146 14.27 16.08 -19.99
N GLU A 147 13.49 16.80 -20.81
CA GLU A 147 12.17 16.33 -21.27
C GLU A 147 12.20 15.01 -22.04
N LYS A 148 13.19 14.82 -22.92
CA LYS A 148 13.34 13.56 -23.65
C LYS A 148 13.67 12.41 -22.71
N ILE A 149 14.61 12.65 -21.79
CA ILE A 149 15.04 11.66 -20.81
C ILE A 149 13.88 11.24 -19.90
N VAL A 150 13.07 12.19 -19.41
CA VAL A 150 11.95 11.81 -18.54
C VAL A 150 10.82 11.10 -19.29
N LYS A 151 10.54 11.47 -20.55
CA LYS A 151 9.58 10.74 -21.39
C LYS A 151 10.02 9.29 -21.59
N GLU A 152 11.32 9.09 -21.78
CA GLU A 152 11.92 7.76 -21.86
C GLU A 152 11.81 7.00 -20.54
N ALA A 153 12.11 7.63 -19.39
CA ALA A 153 11.96 7.02 -18.07
C ALA A 153 10.52 6.54 -17.83
N VAL A 154 9.53 7.38 -18.12
CA VAL A 154 8.10 7.03 -17.96
C VAL A 154 7.73 5.85 -18.87
N LYS A 155 8.23 5.84 -20.10
CA LYS A 155 8.00 4.72 -21.03
C LYS A 155 8.69 3.43 -20.58
N LEU A 156 9.88 3.53 -19.99
CA LEU A 156 10.61 2.38 -19.46
C LEU A 156 9.88 1.77 -18.25
N VAL A 157 9.32 2.59 -17.35
CA VAL A 157 8.46 2.09 -16.27
C VAL A 157 7.26 1.34 -16.84
N ASP A 158 6.59 1.90 -17.84
CA ASP A 158 5.44 1.25 -18.50
C ASP A 158 5.79 -0.13 -19.06
N GLN A 159 6.92 -0.21 -19.78
CA GLN A 159 7.41 -1.44 -20.39
C GLN A 159 7.78 -2.50 -19.33
N LYS A 160 8.54 -2.11 -18.31
CA LYS A 160 8.96 -3.02 -17.24
C LYS A 160 7.81 -3.45 -16.33
N ALA A 161 6.77 -2.63 -16.20
CA ALA A 161 5.57 -3.00 -15.44
C ALA A 161 4.79 -4.16 -16.09
N GLY A 162 5.01 -4.42 -17.39
CA GLY A 162 4.49 -5.59 -18.09
C GLY A 162 2.96 -5.65 -18.12
N LYS A 163 2.28 -4.51 -18.13
CA LYS A 163 0.81 -4.44 -18.20
C LYS A 163 0.33 -4.55 -19.64
N ASN A 164 -0.94 -4.90 -19.81
CA ASN A 164 -1.54 -5.05 -21.13
C ASN A 164 -1.46 -3.77 -21.95
N SER A 165 -1.21 -3.89 -23.25
CA SER A 165 -1.28 -2.75 -24.18
C SER A 165 -2.67 -2.12 -24.17
N TYR A 166 -2.74 -0.79 -24.29
CA TYR A 166 -4.00 -0.07 -24.43
C TYR A 166 -4.21 0.40 -25.88
N SER A 167 -5.35 0.05 -26.48
CA SER A 167 -5.61 0.34 -27.90
C SER A 167 -5.61 1.84 -28.17
N GLY A 168 -4.89 2.26 -29.21
CA GLY A 168 -4.76 3.67 -29.60
C GLY A 168 -3.83 4.51 -28.70
N SER A 169 -3.10 3.89 -27.77
CA SER A 169 -2.12 4.57 -26.91
C SER A 169 -0.73 3.97 -27.08
N SER A 170 0.29 4.80 -26.93
CA SER A 170 1.70 4.41 -26.82
C SER A 170 2.09 3.86 -25.44
N TYR A 171 1.15 3.86 -24.50
CA TYR A 171 1.31 3.37 -23.14
C TYR A 171 0.33 2.23 -22.82
N SER A 172 0.72 1.36 -21.91
CA SER A 172 -0.11 0.25 -21.43
C SER A 172 -1.31 0.73 -20.59
N GLU A 173 -2.12 -0.20 -20.11
CA GLU A 173 -3.16 0.05 -19.11
C GLU A 173 -2.63 0.81 -17.88
N LEU A 174 -1.33 0.69 -17.54
CA LEU A 174 -0.70 1.35 -16.40
C LEU A 174 -0.92 2.88 -16.38
N PHE A 175 -0.77 3.52 -17.54
CA PHE A 175 -1.00 4.96 -17.72
C PHE A 175 -2.29 5.27 -18.48
N ASN A 176 -3.23 4.33 -18.49
CA ASN A 176 -4.54 4.47 -19.12
C ASN A 176 -5.64 4.04 -18.15
N TYR A 177 -6.60 3.27 -18.65
CA TYR A 177 -7.73 2.76 -17.90
C TYR A 177 -7.65 1.24 -17.85
N SER A 178 -7.92 0.67 -16.68
CA SER A 178 -8.15 -0.76 -16.51
C SER A 178 -9.48 -0.94 -15.78
N ASN A 179 -10.36 -1.79 -16.28
CA ASN A 179 -11.71 -1.99 -15.73
C ASN A 179 -12.52 -0.70 -15.50
N LYS A 180 -12.44 0.27 -16.43
CA LYS A 180 -13.04 1.62 -16.34
C LYS A 180 -12.50 2.51 -15.20
N VAL A 181 -11.47 2.05 -14.48
CA VAL A 181 -10.79 2.82 -13.45
C VAL A 181 -9.54 3.48 -14.04
N ARG A 182 -9.42 4.78 -13.82
CA ARG A 182 -8.22 5.56 -14.17
C ARG A 182 -7.04 5.10 -13.32
N GLN A 183 -5.94 4.72 -13.97
CA GLN A 183 -4.75 4.12 -13.36
C GLN A 183 -3.76 5.20 -12.91
N PHE A 184 -2.48 5.07 -13.26
CA PHE A 184 -1.43 5.99 -12.81
C PHE A 184 -1.30 7.23 -13.68
N GLU A 185 -0.97 8.35 -13.04
CA GLU A 185 -0.53 9.60 -13.64
C GLU A 185 0.95 9.83 -13.30
N ALA A 186 1.75 10.29 -14.25
CA ALA A 186 3.15 10.62 -13.97
C ALA A 186 3.26 12.10 -13.58
N TYR A 187 3.79 12.35 -12.39
CA TYR A 187 4.14 13.68 -11.91
C TYR A 187 5.66 13.79 -11.94
N ILE A 188 6.15 14.83 -12.59
CA ILE A 188 7.57 14.97 -12.92
C ILE A 188 8.07 16.25 -12.29
N TYR A 189 9.17 16.15 -11.57
CA TYR A 189 9.92 17.27 -11.04
C TYR A 189 11.37 17.12 -11.45
N MET A 190 11.87 18.11 -12.19
CA MET A 190 13.23 18.10 -12.71
C MET A 190 13.98 19.33 -12.23
N THR A 191 15.20 19.13 -11.75
CA THR A 191 16.11 20.20 -11.32
C THR A 191 17.44 20.10 -12.04
N CYS A 192 18.08 21.24 -12.23
CA CYS A 192 19.40 21.35 -12.85
C CYS A 192 20.01 22.68 -12.41
N ASP A 193 21.28 22.64 -12.02
CA ASP A 193 22.01 23.86 -11.67
C ASP A 193 22.50 24.57 -12.94
N GLY A 194 22.60 25.90 -12.91
CA GLY A 194 23.13 26.69 -14.03
C GLY A 194 22.22 26.83 -15.26
N ASN A 195 20.94 26.47 -15.16
CA ASN A 195 19.96 26.69 -16.23
C ASN A 195 18.65 27.31 -15.67
N SER A 196 18.30 28.49 -16.17
CA SER A 196 17.12 29.26 -15.73
C SER A 196 15.77 28.63 -16.10
N ASP A 197 15.74 27.66 -17.01
CA ASP A 197 14.52 26.92 -17.34
C ASP A 197 14.06 26.01 -16.18
N PHE A 198 14.97 25.65 -15.27
CA PHE A 198 14.72 24.77 -14.13
C PHE A 198 14.37 25.56 -12.85
N PRO A 199 13.56 25.00 -11.94
CA PRO A 199 12.94 23.67 -12.03
C PRO A 199 11.88 23.57 -13.12
N ILE A 200 11.71 22.36 -13.66
CA ILE A 200 10.67 22.02 -14.63
C ILE A 200 9.69 21.06 -13.97
N TYR A 201 8.41 21.41 -14.01
CA TYR A 201 7.33 20.54 -13.58
C TYR A 201 6.69 19.91 -14.80
N GLY A 202 6.42 18.61 -14.75
CA GLY A 202 5.76 17.89 -15.82
C GLY A 202 4.60 17.03 -15.31
N THR A 203 3.62 16.82 -16.17
CA THR A 203 2.52 15.89 -15.89
C THR A 203 2.15 15.11 -17.14
N LYS A 204 1.97 13.80 -16.96
CA LYS A 204 1.28 12.93 -17.92
C LYS A 204 0.03 12.38 -17.25
N LEU A 205 -1.12 12.72 -17.84
CA LEU A 205 -2.41 12.26 -17.36
C LEU A 205 -2.71 10.85 -17.90
N ALA A 206 -3.38 10.05 -17.08
CA ALA A 206 -3.87 8.75 -17.50
C ALA A 206 -4.90 8.91 -18.63
N GLY A 207 -4.80 8.07 -19.67
CA GLY A 207 -5.65 8.17 -20.85
C GLY A 207 -5.17 9.17 -21.90
N LYS A 208 -4.05 9.88 -21.64
CA LYS A 208 -3.45 10.83 -22.57
C LYS A 208 -1.98 10.52 -22.81
N ASP A 209 -1.58 10.46 -24.07
CA ASP A 209 -0.19 10.20 -24.45
C ASP A 209 0.71 11.44 -24.30
N SER A 210 0.12 12.63 -24.36
CA SER A 210 0.83 13.90 -24.25
C SER A 210 1.34 14.18 -22.84
N PHE A 211 2.48 14.86 -22.76
CA PHE A 211 3.03 15.45 -21.54
C PHE A 211 2.79 16.96 -21.56
N SER A 212 2.51 17.53 -20.39
CA SER A 212 2.51 18.97 -20.17
C SER A 212 3.72 19.33 -19.34
N PHE A 213 4.48 20.36 -19.74
CA PHE A 213 5.64 20.86 -18.99
C PHE A 213 5.49 22.34 -18.71
N THR A 214 5.91 22.73 -17.50
CA THR A 214 5.96 24.11 -17.03
C THR A 214 7.39 24.40 -16.57
N TYR A 215 7.97 25.48 -17.08
CA TYR A 215 9.34 25.89 -16.82
C TYR A 215 9.36 27.01 -15.78
N ALA A 216 10.49 27.16 -15.08
CA ALA A 216 10.71 28.31 -14.20
C ALA A 216 10.93 29.61 -14.99
N SER A 217 11.49 29.50 -16.20
CA SER A 217 11.69 30.63 -17.09
C SER A 217 10.37 31.09 -17.72
N ILE A 218 10.24 32.41 -17.89
CA ILE A 218 9.12 33.00 -18.62
C ILE A 218 9.38 32.81 -20.12
N LYS A 219 8.60 31.93 -20.76
CA LYS A 219 8.72 31.68 -22.20
C LYS A 219 7.90 32.63 -23.08
N ASP A 220 6.86 33.25 -22.52
CA ASP A 220 6.07 34.28 -23.20
C ASP A 220 6.19 35.62 -22.44
N GLU A 221 7.21 36.38 -22.82
CA GLU A 221 7.50 37.68 -22.24
C GLU A 221 6.40 38.71 -22.54
N SER A 222 5.69 38.54 -23.67
CA SER A 222 4.64 39.47 -24.09
C SER A 222 3.39 39.36 -23.21
N THR A 223 2.98 38.14 -22.90
CA THR A 223 1.86 37.85 -22.00
C THR A 223 2.22 38.21 -20.56
N TYR A 224 3.45 37.91 -20.13
CA TYR A 224 3.94 38.31 -18.81
C TYR A 224 3.91 39.82 -18.60
N LYS A 225 4.38 40.60 -19.59
CA LYS A 225 4.34 42.07 -19.53
C LYS A 225 2.91 42.63 -19.52
N LYS A 226 1.96 41.97 -20.19
CA LYS A 226 0.53 42.35 -20.13
C LYS A 226 -0.10 42.07 -18.77
N ALA A 227 0.22 40.95 -18.14
CA ALA A 227 -0.32 40.58 -16.83
C ALA A 227 0.20 41.46 -15.67
N LYS A 228 1.33 42.15 -15.88
CA LYS A 228 1.93 43.07 -14.89
C LYS A 228 1.44 44.52 -14.99
N LYS A 229 0.70 44.88 -16.05
CA LYS A 229 0.06 46.19 -16.20
C LYS A 229 -1.35 46.15 -15.66
#